data_AF-A0A849I0U9-F1
#
_entry.id   AF-A0A849I0U9-F1
#
_cell.length_a   1.000
_cell.length_b   1.000
_cell.length_c   1.000
_cell.angle_alpha   90.00
_cell.angle_beta   90.00
_cell.angle_gamma   90.00
#
_symmetry.space_group_name_H-M   'P 1'
#
loop_
_entity.id
_entity.type
_entity.pdbx_description
1 polymer ?
#
loop_
_entity_poly.entity_id
_entity_poly.type
_entity_poly.pdbx_seq_one_letter_code
_entity_poly.pdbx_strand_id
1 'polypeptide(L)'
;MGDGDPEGQGHPGADWARAEQDLRWCLLDGRGVEGRDVLFDAVQMKDPARRRAALHNGFMMSRRDEESTSNFVACEREDAIQLFNIARRIVGLAPVS
;
A
#
# COMPACT_ATOMS: atom_id res chain seq x y z
N MET A 1 2.81 -18.68 39.77
CA MET A 1 3.33 -17.44 39.18
C MET A 1 3.25 -17.67 37.69
N GLY A 2 2.15 -17.25 37.08
CA GLY A 2 1.98 -17.38 35.64
C GLY A 2 2.56 -16.13 35.02
N ASP A 3 3.60 -16.30 34.20
CA ASP A 3 4.12 -15.26 33.33
C ASP A 3 3.00 -14.83 32.38
N GLY A 4 2.42 -13.67 32.68
CA GLY A 4 1.53 -12.97 31.78
C GLY A 4 2.40 -12.20 30.80
N ASP A 5 2.82 -12.86 29.72
CA ASP A 5 3.21 -12.16 28.50
C ASP A 5 2.02 -11.27 28.08
N PRO A 6 2.15 -9.94 28.00
CA PRO A 6 1.10 -9.13 27.42
C PRO A 6 1.03 -9.48 25.94
N GLU A 7 -0.03 -10.22 25.62
CA GLU A 7 -0.61 -10.46 24.31
C GLU A 7 0.01 -9.56 23.25
N GLY A 8 0.85 -10.18 22.42
CA GLY A 8 1.44 -9.55 21.25
C GLY A 8 0.35 -8.77 20.53
N GLN A 9 0.55 -7.46 20.46
CA GLN A 9 -0.29 -6.54 19.69
C GLN A 9 -0.33 -7.12 18.28
N GLY A 10 -1.40 -7.86 17.99
CA GLY A 10 -1.59 -8.50 16.70
C GLY A 10 -1.63 -7.37 15.70
N HIS A 11 -0.54 -7.19 14.95
CA HIS A 11 -0.63 -6.46 13.70
C HIS A 11 -1.80 -7.10 12.95
N PRO A 12 -2.87 -6.35 12.61
CA PRO A 12 -3.93 -6.93 11.81
C PRO A 12 -3.25 -7.52 10.57
N GLY A 13 -3.53 -8.79 10.29
CA GLY A 13 -3.03 -9.44 9.08
C GLY A 13 -3.41 -8.64 7.84
N ALA A 14 -2.84 -8.99 6.69
CA ALA A 14 -3.12 -8.29 5.44
C ALA A 14 -4.63 -8.25 5.15
N ASP A 15 -5.22 -7.05 5.18
CA ASP A 15 -6.58 -6.79 4.71
C ASP A 15 -6.50 -6.14 3.33
N TRP A 16 -6.64 -6.99 2.31
CA TRP A 16 -6.61 -6.59 0.91
C TRP A 16 -7.74 -5.63 0.53
N ALA A 17 -8.91 -5.74 1.16
CA ALA A 17 -10.05 -4.86 0.88
C ALA A 17 -9.81 -3.45 1.46
N ARG A 18 -9.22 -3.36 2.65
CA ARG A 18 -8.78 -2.09 3.22
C ARG A 18 -7.63 -1.48 2.41
N ALA A 19 -6.65 -2.29 1.99
CA ALA A 19 -5.53 -1.81 1.17
C ALA A 19 -6.00 -1.23 -0.18
N GLU A 20 -6.98 -1.86 -0.84
CA GLU A 20 -7.59 -1.32 -2.06
C GLU A 20 -8.28 0.03 -1.81
N GLN A 21 -9.03 0.17 -0.72
CA GLN A 21 -9.70 1.43 -0.36
C GLN A 21 -8.69 2.56 -0.08
N ASP A 22 -7.63 2.27 0.66
CA ASP A 22 -6.60 3.25 0.99
C ASP A 22 -5.81 3.66 -0.26
N LEU A 23 -5.45 2.70 -1.13
CA LEU A 23 -4.84 2.98 -2.44
C LEU A 23 -5.77 3.81 -3.33
N ARG A 24 -7.08 3.53 -3.32
CA ARG A 24 -8.07 4.27 -4.11
C ARG A 24 -8.12 5.73 -3.68
N TRP A 25 -8.14 5.96 -2.37
CA TRP A 25 -8.10 7.32 -1.83
C TRP A 25 -6.81 8.04 -2.25
N CYS A 26 -5.65 7.38 -2.08
CA CYS A 26 -4.35 7.95 -2.44
C CYS A 26 -4.24 8.32 -3.92
N LEU A 27 -4.78 7.47 -4.82
CA LEU A 27 -4.64 7.64 -6.27
C LEU A 27 -5.70 8.57 -6.89
N LEU A 28 -6.94 8.56 -6.38
CA LEU A 28 -8.06 9.25 -7.01
C LEU A 28 -8.55 10.48 -6.24
N ASP A 29 -8.62 10.39 -4.90
CA ASP A 29 -9.30 11.38 -4.06
C ASP A 29 -8.33 12.37 -3.39
N GLY A 30 -7.06 11.97 -3.16
CA GLY A 30 -6.00 12.76 -2.54
C GLY A 30 -5.46 13.89 -3.42
N ARG A 31 -6.33 14.69 -4.05
CA ARG A 31 -5.92 15.83 -4.88
C ARG A 31 -5.19 16.86 -4.03
N GLY A 32 -3.95 17.18 -4.41
CA GLY A 32 -3.09 18.13 -3.69
C GLY A 32 -2.16 17.48 -2.65
N VAL A 33 -2.20 16.16 -2.50
CA VAL A 33 -1.24 15.41 -1.68
C VAL A 33 -0.03 15.05 -2.53
N GLU A 34 1.17 15.50 -2.16
CA GLU A 34 2.41 15.29 -2.92
C GLU A 34 2.67 13.81 -3.23
N GLY A 35 2.38 12.93 -2.27
CA GLY A 35 2.55 11.48 -2.45
C GLY A 35 1.70 10.86 -3.55
N ARG A 36 0.60 11.50 -3.96
CA ARG A 36 -0.27 10.99 -5.03
C ARG A 36 0.45 10.93 -6.36
N ASP A 37 1.17 11.99 -6.73
CA ASP A 37 1.84 12.04 -8.03
C ASP A 37 3.00 11.05 -8.07
N VAL A 38 3.74 10.91 -6.95
CA VAL A 38 4.77 9.87 -6.77
C VAL A 38 4.17 8.47 -6.90
N LEU A 39 3.02 8.23 -6.28
CA LEU A 39 2.31 6.94 -6.34
C LEU A 39 1.78 6.66 -7.76
N PHE A 40 1.31 7.69 -8.46
CA PHE A 40 0.83 7.59 -9.83
C PHE A 40 1.95 7.31 -10.83
N ASP A 41 3.14 7.87 -10.61
CA ASP A 41 4.33 7.56 -11.40
C ASP A 41 4.81 6.13 -11.10
N ALA A 42 4.78 5.72 -9.82
CA ALA A 42 5.17 4.38 -9.39
C ALA A 42 4.38 3.28 -10.11
N VAL A 43 3.05 3.42 -10.22
CA VAL A 43 2.18 2.43 -10.88
C VAL A 43 2.45 2.27 -12.38
N GLN A 44 3.09 3.26 -13.01
CA GLN A 44 3.47 3.22 -14.42
C GLN A 44 4.90 2.70 -14.67
N MET A 45 5.71 2.57 -13.62
CA MET A 45 7.10 2.11 -13.74
C MET A 45 7.19 0.66 -14.23
N LYS A 46 8.12 0.43 -15.16
CA LYS A 46 8.38 -0.91 -15.72
C LYS A 46 9.38 -1.71 -14.88
N ASP A 47 10.33 -1.04 -14.24
CA ASP A 47 11.38 -1.68 -13.43
C ASP A 47 10.78 -2.25 -12.13
N PRO A 48 10.84 -3.58 -11.91
CA PRO A 48 10.24 -4.21 -10.74
C PRO A 48 10.84 -3.79 -9.39
N ALA A 49 12.14 -3.51 -9.34
CA ALA A 49 12.80 -3.11 -8.10
C ALA A 49 12.45 -1.67 -7.74
N ARG A 50 12.47 -0.78 -8.75
CA ARG A 50 12.15 0.64 -8.56
C ARG A 50 10.66 0.87 -8.31
N ARG A 51 9.77 0.13 -9.01
CA ARG A 51 8.32 0.30 -8.84
C ARG A 51 7.85 -0.02 -7.42
N ARG A 52 8.45 -1.03 -6.77
CA ARG A 52 8.09 -1.39 -5.39
C ARG A 52 8.48 -0.27 -4.41
N ALA A 53 9.72 0.19 -4.47
CA ALA A 53 10.19 1.27 -3.59
C ALA A 53 9.40 2.57 -3.82
N ALA A 54 9.12 2.89 -5.09
CA ALA A 54 8.32 4.06 -5.44
C ALA A 54 6.85 3.93 -4.95
N LEU A 55 6.25 2.74 -5.06
CA LEU A 55 4.88 2.48 -4.58
C LEU A 55 4.80 2.66 -3.06
N HIS A 56 5.75 2.08 -2.32
CA HIS A 56 5.82 2.22 -0.87
C HIS A 56 6.00 3.69 -0.46
N ASN A 57 6.96 4.39 -1.05
CA ASN A 57 7.23 5.80 -0.71
C ASN A 57 6.03 6.70 -1.06
N GLY A 58 5.44 6.51 -2.24
CA GLY A 58 4.25 7.25 -2.67
C GLY A 58 3.10 7.06 -1.69
N PHE A 59 2.84 5.81 -1.27
CA PHE A 59 1.80 5.50 -0.29
C PHE A 59 2.08 6.15 1.07
N MET A 60 3.31 6.07 1.57
CA MET A 60 3.70 6.69 2.85
C MET A 60 3.53 8.21 2.84
N MET A 61 3.75 8.86 1.69
CA MET A 61 3.55 10.29 1.51
C MET A 61 2.08 10.67 1.29
N SER A 62 1.25 9.72 0.84
CA SER A 62 -0.16 9.96 0.54
C SER A 62 -1.15 9.38 1.56
N ARG A 63 -0.69 8.63 2.57
CA ARG A 63 -1.57 7.98 3.54
C ARG A 63 -2.39 8.98 4.36
N ARG A 64 -3.59 8.57 4.77
CA ARG A 64 -4.47 9.35 5.67
C ARG A 64 -4.12 9.20 7.14
N ASP A 65 -3.68 8.00 7.53
CA ASP A 65 -3.47 7.60 8.91
C ASP A 65 -2.39 6.51 9.02
N GLU A 66 -1.96 6.24 10.25
CA GLU A 66 -0.93 5.23 10.55
C GLU A 66 -1.46 3.79 10.43
N GLU A 67 -2.76 3.55 10.64
CA GLU A 67 -3.37 2.23 10.50
C GLU A 67 -3.26 1.73 9.06
N SER A 68 -3.49 2.62 8.09
CA SER A 68 -3.33 2.39 6.65
C SER A 68 -1.92 1.90 6.31
N THR A 69 -0.90 2.36 7.05
CA THR A 69 0.49 1.94 6.86
C THR A 69 0.74 0.51 7.31
N SER A 70 0.27 0.17 8.50
CA SER A 70 0.46 -1.18 9.04
C SER A 70 -0.18 -2.22 8.11
N ASN A 71 -1.40 -1.94 7.63
CA ASN A 71 -2.09 -2.82 6.68
C ASN A 71 -1.38 -2.88 5.32
N PHE A 72 -0.97 -1.74 4.76
CA PHE A 72 -0.24 -1.71 3.49
C PHE A 72 1.06 -2.52 3.55
N VAL A 73 1.83 -2.38 4.62
CA VAL A 73 3.08 -3.13 4.82
C VAL A 73 2.80 -4.63 5.00
N ALA A 74 1.70 -5.00 5.66
CA ALA A 74 1.28 -6.40 5.76
C ALA A 74 0.97 -6.98 4.36
N CYS A 75 0.16 -6.30 3.56
CA CYS A 75 -0.12 -6.70 2.17
C CYS A 75 1.14 -6.74 1.30
N GLU A 76 2.05 -5.77 1.45
CA GLU A 76 3.29 -5.72 0.68
C GLU A 76 4.22 -6.90 0.99
N ARG A 77 4.26 -7.32 2.27
CA ARG A 77 5.05 -8.48 2.70
C ARG A 77 4.45 -9.80 2.19
N GLU A 78 3.12 -9.88 2.13
CA GLU A 78 2.40 -11.06 1.63
C GLU A 78 2.56 -11.20 0.12
N ASP A 79 2.21 -10.16 -0.66
CA ASP A 79 2.40 -10.15 -2.11
C ASP A 79 2.51 -8.71 -2.65
N ALA A 80 3.74 -8.23 -2.81
CA ALA A 80 4.02 -6.93 -3.39
C ALA A 80 3.55 -6.78 -4.86
N ILE A 81 3.49 -7.87 -5.63
CA ILE A 81 3.04 -7.85 -7.03
C ILE A 81 1.52 -7.70 -7.08
N GLN A 82 0.79 -8.43 -6.24
CA GLN A 82 -0.66 -8.28 -6.09
C GLN A 82 -1.01 -6.85 -5.66
N LEU A 83 -0.31 -6.30 -4.66
CA LEU A 83 -0.53 -4.93 -4.19
C LEU A 83 -0.30 -3.90 -5.30
N PHE A 84 0.78 -4.07 -6.06
CA PHE A 84 1.07 -3.25 -7.23
C PHE A 84 -0.02 -3.37 -8.32
N ASN A 85 -0.53 -4.58 -8.56
CA ASN A 85 -1.59 -4.83 -9.53
C ASN A 85 -2.96 -4.29 -9.08
N ILE A 86 -3.23 -4.20 -7.78
CA ILE A 86 -4.39 -3.47 -7.24
C ILE A 86 -4.26 -1.98 -7.58
N ALA A 87 -3.12 -1.37 -7.26
CA ALA A 87 -2.85 0.04 -7.53
C ALA A 87 -2.99 0.37 -9.04
N ARG A 88 -2.50 -0.51 -9.92
CA ARG A 88 -2.66 -0.38 -11.38
C ARG A 88 -4.11 -0.44 -11.84
N ARG A 89 -4.89 -1.40 -11.33
CA ARG A 89 -6.31 -1.53 -11.68
C ARG A 89 -7.12 -0.30 -11.30
N ILE A 90 -6.83 0.31 -10.14
CA ILE A 90 -7.49 1.54 -9.67
C ILE A 90 -7.35 2.68 -10.69
N VAL A 91 -6.20 2.78 -11.37
CA VAL A 91 -5.93 3.80 -12.40
C VAL A 91 -6.19 3.32 -13.84
N GLY A 92 -6.81 2.14 -14.01
CA GLY A 92 -7.16 1.60 -15.33
C GLY A 92 -6.01 0.97 -16.12
N LEU A 93 -4.90 0.62 -15.46
CA LEU A 93 -3.77 -0.07 -16.09
C LEU A 93 -3.89 -1.59 -15.96
N ALA A 94 -3.46 -2.31 -16.99
CA ALA A 94 -3.42 -3.78 -16.99
C ALA A 94 -2.44 -4.32 -15.93
N PRO A 95 -2.73 -5.47 -15.27
CA PRO A 95 -1.81 -6.08 -14.33
C PRO A 95 -0.51 -6.53 -15.01
N VAL A 96 0.53 -6.70 -14.20
CA VAL A 96 1.84 -7.21 -14.61
C VAL A 96 2.17 -8.51 -13.89
N SER A 97 3.06 -9.29 -14.50
CA SER A 97 3.65 -10.48 -13.90
C SER A 97 4.90 -10.16 -13.07
#